data_AF-A0A2V7Q097-F1
#
_entry.id   AF-A0A2V7Q097-F1
#
_cell.length_a   1.000
_cell.length_b   1.000
_cell.length_c   1.000
_cell.angle_alpha   90.00
_cell.angle_beta   90.00
_cell.angle_gamma   90.00
#
_symmetry.space_group_name_H-M   'P 1'
#
loop_
_entity.id
_entity.type
_entity.pdbx_description
1 polymer ?
#
loop_
_entity_poly.entity_id
_entity_poly.type
_entity_poly.pdbx_seq_one_letter_code
_entity_poly.pdbx_strand_id
1 'polypeptide(L)'
;MEDILALILIFGGGACIAMAFSPIGRALADRIRGRSATPGSGDVGTQLAEHKEALDQELETVRREVAELAERLDFAERLLARQREGERLVPPKS
;
A
#
# COMPACT_ATOMS: atom_id res chain seq x y z
N MET A 1 25.76 11.28 48.28
CA MET A 1 24.97 11.53 47.04
C MET A 1 25.43 10.59 45.93
N GLU A 2 26.73 10.37 45.79
CA GLU A 2 27.32 9.42 44.85
C GLU A 2 26.76 8.00 44.98
N ASP A 3 26.61 7.48 46.21
CA ASP A 3 26.09 6.13 46.45
C ASP A 3 24.63 5.94 46.02
N ILE A 4 23.83 7.02 46.15
CA ILE A 4 22.42 7.02 45.73
C ILE A 4 22.35 7.01 44.20
N LEU A 5 23.20 7.78 43.54
CA LEU A 5 23.32 7.78 42.08
C LEU A 5 23.80 6.44 41.56
N ALA A 6 24.79 5.82 42.22
CA ALA A 6 25.28 4.49 41.87
C ALA A 6 24.18 3.43 42.02
N LEU A 7 23.39 3.48 43.11
CA LEU A 7 22.25 2.58 43.30
C LEU A 7 21.17 2.77 42.23
N ILE A 8 20.81 4.01 41.90
CA ILE A 8 19.83 4.30 40.85
C ILE A 8 20.34 3.83 39.48
N LEU A 9 21.63 4.02 39.18
CA LEU A 9 22.21 3.60 37.90
C LEU A 9 22.27 2.07 37.77
N ILE A 10 22.66 1.37 38.84
CA ILE A 10 22.77 -0.09 38.85
C ILE A 10 21.40 -0.75 38.83
N PHE A 11 20.49 -0.36 39.73
CA PHE A 11 19.16 -0.97 39.81
C PHE A 11 18.21 -0.43 38.74
N GLY A 12 18.22 0.87 38.48
CA GLY A 12 17.42 1.48 37.42
C GLY A 12 17.94 1.12 36.03
N GLY A 13 19.25 1.23 35.79
CA GLY A 13 19.85 0.82 34.52
C GLY A 13 19.77 -0.68 34.29
N GLY A 14 20.02 -1.49 35.32
CA GLY A 14 19.86 -2.94 35.27
C GLY A 14 18.41 -3.36 35.00
N ALA A 15 17.44 -2.71 35.64
CA ALA A 15 16.02 -2.96 35.39
C ALA A 15 15.60 -2.52 33.98
N CYS A 16 16.12 -1.40 33.47
CA CYS A 16 15.88 -0.97 32.08
C CYS A 16 16.44 -1.97 31.07
N ILE A 17 17.65 -2.50 31.30
CA ILE A 17 18.27 -3.52 30.44
C ILE A 17 17.48 -4.83 30.53
N ALA A 18 17.14 -5.29 31.74
CA ALA A 18 16.34 -6.49 31.94
C ALA A 18 14.94 -6.36 31.33
N MET A 19 14.31 -5.17 31.40
CA MET A 19 13.05 -4.89 30.74
C MET A 19 13.19 -4.89 29.21
N ALA A 20 14.30 -4.38 28.66
CA ALA A 20 14.55 -4.39 27.21
C ALA A 20 14.70 -5.81 26.63
N PHE A 21 15.23 -6.75 27.41
CA PHE A 21 15.30 -8.18 27.03
C PHE A 21 14.08 -9.00 27.49
N SER A 22 13.14 -8.39 28.20
CA SER A 22 11.91 -9.02 28.70
C SER A 22 10.75 -8.86 27.70
N PRO A 23 9.77 -9.78 27.67
CA PRO A 23 8.55 -9.66 26.86
C PRO A 23 7.82 -8.32 27.05
N ILE A 24 7.96 -7.71 28.23
CA ILE A 24 7.32 -6.46 28.61
C ILE A 24 7.94 -5.26 27.87
N GLY A 25 9.27 -5.18 27.76
CA GLY A 25 9.92 -4.09 27.01
C GLY A 25 9.63 -4.19 25.51
N ARG A 26 9.47 -5.41 25.00
CA ARG A 26 9.05 -5.65 23.61
C ARG A 26 7.64 -5.14 23.34
N ALA A 27 6.68 -5.48 24.20
CA ALA A 27 5.30 -4.98 24.08
C ALA A 27 5.20 -3.45 24.20
N LEU A 28 6.05 -2.83 25.03
CA LEU A 28 6.12 -1.37 25.16
C LEU A 28 6.75 -0.72 23.92
N ALA A 29 7.82 -1.30 23.37
CA ALA A 29 8.42 -0.86 22.11
C ALA A 29 7.44 -1.00 20.93
N ASP A 30 6.66 -2.08 20.88
CA ASP A 30 5.64 -2.32 19.86
C ASP A 30 4.48 -1.32 19.95
N ARG A 31 4.14 -0.89 21.18
CA ARG A 31 3.12 0.12 21.44
C ARG A 31 3.58 1.56 21.17
N ILE A 32 4.84 1.88 21.46
CA ILE A 32 5.45 3.18 21.11
C ILE A 32 5.68 3.26 19.60
N ARG A 33 6.06 2.14 18.97
CA ARG A 33 6.00 2.02 17.51
C ARG A 33 4.58 2.17 17.02
N GLY A 34 3.57 1.74 17.79
CA GLY A 34 2.14 1.99 17.57
C GLY A 34 1.58 1.48 16.24
N ARG A 35 2.40 0.82 15.40
CA ARG A 35 2.19 0.94 13.95
C ARG A 35 2.60 -0.26 13.09
N SER A 36 3.39 -1.24 13.54
CA SER A 36 3.55 -2.58 12.88
C SER A 36 4.83 -3.33 13.27
N ALA A 37 4.94 -3.99 14.43
CA ALA A 37 6.06 -4.95 14.61
C ALA A 37 5.89 -5.96 15.76
N THR A 38 4.80 -6.72 15.79
CA THR A 38 4.68 -7.92 16.66
C THR A 38 5.81 -8.93 16.37
N PRO A 39 6.29 -9.74 17.35
CA PRO A 39 7.14 -10.90 17.10
C PRO A 39 6.42 -11.89 16.17
N GLY A 40 6.82 -11.91 14.89
CA GLY A 40 6.01 -12.43 13.78
C GLY A 40 6.01 -11.48 12.56
N SER A 41 6.58 -10.28 12.72
CA SER A 41 6.72 -9.24 11.67
C SER A 41 7.45 -9.67 10.40
N GLY A 42 8.20 -10.78 10.41
CA GLY A 42 8.72 -11.38 9.18
C GLY A 42 7.58 -11.89 8.31
N ASP A 43 6.63 -12.60 8.91
CA ASP A 43 5.45 -13.18 8.26
C ASP A 43 4.44 -12.10 7.84
N VAL A 44 4.22 -11.09 8.67
CA VAL A 44 3.37 -9.94 8.29
C VAL A 44 4.01 -9.12 7.17
N GLY A 45 5.33 -8.93 7.18
CA GLY A 45 6.04 -8.20 6.13
C GLY A 45 6.01 -8.95 4.78
N THR A 46 6.17 -10.27 4.81
CA THR A 46 6.06 -11.11 3.61
C THR A 46 4.62 -11.18 3.10
N GLN A 47 3.62 -11.37 3.96
CA GLN A 47 2.21 -11.33 3.57
C GLN A 47 1.83 -9.97 2.98
N LEU A 48 2.31 -8.86 3.56
CA LEU A 48 2.04 -7.53 3.02
C LEU A 48 2.71 -7.30 1.66
N ALA A 49 3.91 -7.86 1.44
CA ALA A 49 4.60 -7.82 0.16
C ALA A 49 3.88 -8.67 -0.90
N GLU A 50 3.42 -9.87 -0.54
CA GLU A 50 2.62 -10.75 -1.42
C GLU A 50 1.28 -10.10 -1.78
N HIS A 51 0.57 -9.52 -0.81
CA HIS A 51 -0.67 -8.79 -1.06
C HIS A 51 -0.44 -7.57 -1.94
N LYS A 52 0.68 -6.87 -1.76
CA LYS A 52 1.04 -5.74 -2.62
C LYS A 52 1.33 -6.20 -4.05
N GLU A 53 2.06 -7.30 -4.22
CA GLU A 53 2.34 -7.87 -5.55
C GLU A 53 1.05 -8.32 -6.25
N ALA A 54 0.15 -9.00 -5.54
CA ALA A 54 -1.15 -9.41 -6.08
C ALA A 54 -1.98 -8.18 -6.53
N LEU A 55 -2.03 -7.12 -5.72
CA LEU A 55 -2.71 -5.87 -6.09
C LEU A 55 -2.06 -5.20 -7.31
N ASP A 56 -0.73 -5.18 -7.38
CA ASP A 56 -0.01 -4.60 -8.51
C ASP A 56 -0.28 -5.39 -9.80
N GLN A 57 -0.43 -6.73 -9.72
CA GLN A 57 -0.84 -7.58 -10.85
C GLN A 57 -2.30 -7.37 -11.27
N GLU A 58 -3.23 -7.25 -10.31
CA GLU A 58 -4.64 -6.93 -10.59
C GLU A 58 -4.77 -5.57 -11.25
N LEU A 59 -4.03 -4.57 -10.78
CA LEU A 59 -4.00 -3.23 -11.37
C LEU A 59 -3.47 -3.25 -12.80
N GLU A 60 -2.41 -4.02 -13.08
CA GLU A 60 -1.89 -4.13 -14.44
C GLU A 60 -2.90 -4.81 -15.38
N THR A 61 -3.62 -5.81 -14.88
CA THR A 61 -4.70 -6.47 -15.63
C THR A 61 -5.82 -5.48 -15.98
N VAL A 62 -6.30 -4.71 -14.98
CA VAL A 62 -7.33 -3.69 -15.20
C VAL A 62 -6.85 -2.59 -16.15
N ARG A 63 -5.60 -2.15 -16.03
CA ARG A 63 -5.01 -1.16 -16.95
C ARG A 63 -5.03 -1.63 -18.38
N ARG A 64 -4.72 -2.90 -18.62
CA ARG A 64 -4.77 -3.51 -19.96
C ARG A 64 -6.20 -3.55 -20.50
N GLU A 65 -7.17 -3.95 -19.68
CA GLU A 65 -8.58 -3.97 -20.09
C GLU A 65 -9.11 -2.56 -20.40
N VAL A 66 -8.73 -1.56 -19.60
CA VAL A 66 -9.07 -0.15 -19.84
C VAL A 66 -8.43 0.35 -21.15
N ALA A 67 -7.19 -0.03 -21.44
CA ALA A 67 -6.54 0.33 -22.70
C ALA A 67 -7.27 -0.26 -23.92
N GLU A 68 -7.66 -1.53 -23.86
CA GLU A 68 -8.44 -2.18 -24.92
C GLU A 68 -9.83 -1.54 -25.09
N LEU A 69 -10.50 -1.20 -23.99
CA LEU A 69 -11.78 -0.49 -24.02
C LEU A 69 -11.63 0.90 -24.64
N ALA A 70 -10.54 1.62 -24.32
CA ALA A 70 -10.26 2.93 -24.90
C ALA A 70 -10.05 2.85 -26.42
N GLU A 71 -9.33 1.83 -26.91
CA GLU A 71 -9.17 1.60 -28.35
C GLU A 71 -10.51 1.33 -29.02
N ARG A 72 -11.33 0.41 -28.47
CA ARG A 72 -12.66 0.10 -29.01
C ARG A 72 -13.58 1.33 -29.03
N LEU A 73 -13.47 2.20 -28.02
CA LEU A 73 -14.23 3.43 -27.94
C LEU A 73 -13.77 4.44 -29.00
N ASP A 74 -12.46 4.62 -29.22
CA ASP A 74 -11.92 5.44 -30.30
C ASP A 74 -12.39 4.95 -31.68
N PHE A 75 -12.45 3.64 -31.89
CA PHE A 75 -13.03 3.08 -33.12
C PHE A 75 -14.51 3.43 -33.28
N ALA A 76 -15.31 3.32 -32.21
CA ALA A 76 -16.72 3.67 -32.25
C ALA A 76 -16.93 5.17 -32.54
N GLU A 77 -16.12 6.04 -31.93
CA GLU A 77 -16.13 7.47 -32.17
C GLU A 77 -15.81 7.80 -33.63
N ARG A 78 -14.76 7.20 -34.19
CA ARG A 78 -14.40 7.37 -35.61
C ARG A 78 -15.49 6.87 -36.56
N LEU A 79 -16.17 5.77 -36.22
CA LEU A 79 -17.26 5.24 -37.04
C LEU A 79 -18.48 6.16 -37.01
N LEU A 80 -18.85 6.68 -35.84
CA LEU A 80 -19.95 7.65 -35.68
C LEU A 80 -19.65 8.96 -36.41
N ALA A 81 -18.42 9.46 -36.34
CA ALA A 81 -17.99 10.65 -37.08
C ALA A 81 -18.17 10.46 -38.59
N ARG A 82 -17.75 9.31 -39.14
CA ARG A 82 -17.93 8.98 -40.56
C ARG A 82 -19.39 8.87 -40.98
N GLN A 83 -20.26 8.27 -40.15
CA GLN A 83 -21.70 8.21 -40.44
C GLN A 83 -22.32 9.61 -40.53
N ARG A 84 -21.96 10.50 -39.60
CA ARG A 84 -22.46 11.88 -39.57
C ARG A 84 -22.00 12.70 -40.78
N GLU A 85 -20.78 12.46 -41.27
CA GLU A 85 -20.30 13.06 -42.53
C GLU A 85 -21.07 12.54 -43.74
N GLY A 86 -21.34 11.23 -43.81
CA GLY A 86 -22.15 10.63 -44.88
C GLY A 86 -23.58 11.18 -44.93
N GLU A 87 -24.22 11.38 -43.78
CA GLU A 87 -25.56 11.96 -43.67
C GLU A 87 -25.60 13.42 -44.13
N ARG A 88 -24.55 14.20 -43.85
CA ARG A 88 -24.41 15.59 -44.34
C ARG A 88 -24.20 15.70 -45.85
N LEU A 89 -23.68 14.65 -46.49
CA LEU A 89 -23.43 14.62 -47.93
C LEU A 89 -24.67 14.21 -48.75
N VAL A 90 -25.76 13.76 -48.11
CA VAL A 90 -27.02 13.54 -48.80
C VAL A 90 -27.69 14.89 -49.05
N PRO A 91 -27.85 15.34 -50.31
CA PRO A 91 -28.45 16.64 -50.60
C PRO A 91 -29.89 16.69 -50.08
N PRO A 92 -30.35 17.84 -49.56
CA PRO A 92 -31.71 17.99 -49.09
C PRO A 92 -32.67 17.64 -50.22
N LYS A 93 -33.55 16.69 -49.96
CA LYS A 93 -34.57 16.26 -50.92
C LYS A 93 -35.57 17.40 -51.07
N SER A 94 -35.40 18.18 -52.13
CA SER A 94 -36.40 19.14 -52.64
C SER A 94 -37.58 18.41 -53.26
#